data_AF-A0A643CC60-F1
#
_entry.id   AF-A0A643CC60-F1
#
_cell.length_a   1.000
_cell.length_b   1.000
_cell.length_c   1.000
_cell.angle_alpha   90.00
_cell.angle_beta   90.00
_cell.angle_gamma   90.00
#
_symmetry.space_group_name_H-M   'P 1'
#
loop_
_entity.id
_entity.type
_entity.pdbx_description
1 polymer ?
#
loop_
_entity_poly.entity_id
_entity_poly.type
_entity_poly.pdbx_seq_one_letter_code
_entity_poly.pdbx_strand_id
1 'polypeptide(L)'
;TWETRYVLLLWLSVTCLIPFDFSRLDGNLHNQPGQERVSTMDRILQVAESYLVVSDKAQDAAAVLVSKFVTRPDVKQKKMASFLDWSLCTLASSSFQTIEGVIAMDGMLQALVNTVPVVRGGQ
;
A
#
# COMPACT_ATOMS: atom_id res chain seq x y z
N THR A 1 6.55 17.11 -8.79
CA THR A 1 5.59 16.82 -9.87
C THR A 1 4.88 15.52 -9.54
N TRP A 2 3.58 15.40 -9.80
CA TRP A 2 2.79 14.19 -9.45
C TRP A 2 3.22 13.00 -10.32
N GLU A 3 3.73 13.29 -11.52
CA GLU A 3 4.29 12.36 -12.49
C GLU A 3 5.44 11.54 -11.90
N THR A 4 6.36 12.20 -11.18
CA THR A 4 7.48 11.50 -10.53
C THR A 4 6.97 10.57 -9.42
N ARG A 5 5.99 11.02 -8.62
CA ARG A 5 5.40 10.19 -7.56
C ARG A 5 4.71 8.97 -8.16
N TYR A 6 3.95 9.17 -9.22
CA TYR A 6 3.28 8.12 -9.98
C TYR A 6 4.27 7.06 -10.50
N VAL A 7 5.32 7.51 -11.21
CA VAL A 7 6.34 6.61 -11.77
C VAL A 7 7.08 5.86 -10.67
N LEU A 8 7.41 6.51 -9.55
CA LEU A 8 8.07 5.84 -8.42
C LEU A 8 7.18 4.80 -7.74
N LEU A 9 5.89 5.08 -7.55
CA LEU A 9 4.94 4.12 -6.97
C LEU A 9 4.72 2.90 -7.89
N LEU A 10 4.62 3.12 -9.19
CA LEU A 10 4.58 2.02 -10.16
C LEU A 10 5.88 1.22 -10.19
N TRP A 11 7.02 1.90 -10.13
CA TRP A 11 8.31 1.22 -10.10
C TRP A 11 8.47 0.39 -8.82
N LEU A 12 8.04 0.92 -7.68
CA LEU A 12 7.96 0.19 -6.42
C LEU A 12 7.01 -1.01 -6.53
N SER A 13 5.86 -0.85 -7.19
CA SER A 13 4.89 -1.93 -7.44
C SER A 13 5.51 -3.09 -8.23
N VAL A 14 6.25 -2.77 -9.30
CA VAL A 14 6.99 -3.77 -10.09
C VAL A 14 8.10 -4.40 -9.25
N THR A 15 8.82 -3.61 -8.45
CA THR A 15 9.88 -4.09 -7.56
C THR A 15 9.33 -5.08 -6.54
N CYS A 16 8.15 -4.83 -5.96
CA CYS A 16 7.51 -5.73 -5.01
C CYS A 16 7.12 -7.11 -5.59
N LEU A 17 6.94 -7.22 -6.92
CA LEU A 17 6.60 -8.47 -7.61
C LEU A 17 7.81 -9.38 -7.87
N ILE A 18 9.04 -8.85 -7.80
CA ILE A 18 10.25 -9.65 -8.02
C ILE A 18 10.41 -10.61 -6.83
N PRO A 19 10.76 -11.89 -7.06
CA PRO A 19 10.89 -12.89 -6.01
C PRO A 19 12.18 -12.70 -5.19
N PHE A 20 12.29 -11.59 -4.47
CA PHE A 20 13.33 -11.34 -3.47
C PHE A 20 12.69 -11.13 -2.10
N ASP A 21 13.31 -11.64 -1.05
CA ASP A 21 12.82 -11.44 0.33
C ASP A 21 13.05 -10.00 0.79
N PHE A 22 11.99 -9.30 1.19
CA PHE A 22 12.09 -7.97 1.82
C PHE A 22 12.96 -8.00 3.09
N SER A 23 13.02 -9.14 3.78
CA SER A 23 13.87 -9.35 4.95
C SER A 23 15.36 -9.10 4.67
N ARG A 24 15.80 -9.22 3.40
CA ARG A 24 17.19 -8.88 3.01
C ARG A 24 17.45 -7.37 3.02
N LEU A 25 16.41 -6.57 2.81
CA LEU A 25 16.48 -5.09 2.85
C LEU A 25 16.49 -4.59 4.30
N ASP A 26 15.98 -5.39 5.24
CA ASP A 26 16.02 -5.10 6.68
C ASP A 26 17.42 -5.29 7.30
N GLY A 27 18.38 -5.88 6.55
CA GLY A 27 19.73 -6.24 7.02
C GLY A 27 20.65 -5.07 7.41
N ASN A 28 20.21 -3.82 7.21
CA ASN A 28 20.97 -2.62 7.56
C ASN A 28 20.19 -1.65 8.49
N LEU A 29 19.17 -2.14 9.19
CA LEU A 29 18.54 -1.42 10.31
C LEU A 29 19.54 -1.36 11.48
N HIS A 30 20.59 -0.56 11.30
CA HIS A 30 21.66 -0.37 12.27
C HIS A 30 21.05 0.21 13.55
N ASN A 31 21.16 -0.56 14.63
CA ASN A 31 20.79 -0.26 16.01
C ASN A 31 21.11 1.20 16.42
N GLN A 32 20.19 2.12 16.16
CA GLN A 32 20.10 3.37 16.91
C GLN A 32 19.23 3.07 18.14
N PRO A 33 19.78 3.14 19.36
CA PRO A 33 18.99 2.89 20.56
C PRO A 33 17.91 3.97 20.69
N GLY A 34 16.65 3.58 20.46
CA GLY A 34 15.48 4.47 20.58
C GLY A 34 14.60 4.60 19.33
N GLN A 35 14.98 4.00 18.19
CA GLN A 35 14.16 4.06 16.98
C GLN A 35 13.38 2.75 16.78
N GLU A 36 12.05 2.82 16.73
CA GLU A 36 11.20 1.67 16.45
C GLU A 36 11.65 1.00 15.14
N ARG A 37 11.86 -0.32 15.20
CA ARG A 37 12.27 -1.12 14.04
C ARG A 37 11.11 -1.22 13.06
N VAL A 38 11.00 -0.26 12.15
CA VAL A 38 10.02 -0.33 11.06
C VAL A 38 10.58 -1.22 9.95
N SER A 39 9.93 -2.35 9.70
CA SER A 39 10.33 -3.25 8.61
C SER A 39 10.17 -2.58 7.25
N THR A 40 10.94 -3.01 6.25
CA THR A 40 10.79 -2.51 4.87
C THR A 40 9.36 -2.73 4.36
N MET A 41 8.71 -3.82 4.77
CA MET A 41 7.32 -4.09 4.45
C MET A 41 6.37 -3.04 5.04
N ASP A 42 6.58 -2.65 6.30
CA ASP A 42 5.80 -1.60 6.98
C ASP A 42 5.99 -0.24 6.31
N ARG A 43 7.23 0.09 5.91
CA ARG A 43 7.52 1.34 5.20
C ARG A 43 6.80 1.41 3.85
N ILE A 44 6.81 0.31 3.08
CA ILE A 44 6.12 0.24 1.80
C ILE A 44 4.62 0.40 1.99
N LEU A 45 4.05 -0.29 2.98
CA LEU A 45 2.61 -0.20 3.27
C LEU A 45 2.22 1.23 3.68
N GLN A 46 2.95 1.84 4.61
CA GLN A 46 2.68 3.21 5.06
C GLN A 46 2.77 4.22 3.92
N VAL A 47 3.76 4.10 3.04
CA VAL A 47 3.85 4.94 1.84
C VAL A 47 2.60 4.76 0.98
N ALA A 48 2.23 3.52 0.70
CA ALA A 48 1.09 3.25 -0.16
C ALA A 48 -0.23 3.78 0.44
N GLU A 49 -0.47 3.57 1.73
CA GLU A 49 -1.61 4.13 2.49
C GLU A 49 -1.64 5.66 2.43
N SER A 50 -0.49 6.32 2.61
CA SER A 50 -0.41 7.78 2.55
C SER A 50 -0.77 8.36 1.17
N TYR A 51 -0.53 7.60 0.09
CA TYR A 51 -0.87 8.02 -1.28
C TYR A 51 -2.28 7.59 -1.70
N LEU A 52 -2.91 6.64 -1.00
CA LEU A 52 -4.31 6.26 -1.25
C LEU A 52 -5.32 7.32 -0.82
N VAL A 53 -4.93 8.28 0.02
CA VAL A 53 -5.80 9.38 0.48
C VAL A 53 -5.50 10.71 -0.21
N VAL A 54 -4.64 10.71 -1.22
CA VAL A 54 -4.27 11.93 -1.98
C VAL A 54 -5.13 12.06 -3.22
N SER A 55 -5.57 13.29 -3.54
CA SER A 55 -6.45 13.59 -4.68
C SER A 55 -5.78 13.58 -6.07
N ASP A 56 -4.53 13.15 -6.18
CA ASP A 56 -3.76 13.22 -7.42
C ASP A 56 -3.73 11.86 -8.14
N LYS A 57 -3.28 11.85 -9.40
CA LYS A 57 -3.17 10.61 -10.18
C LYS A 57 -2.23 9.57 -9.56
N ALA A 58 -1.37 9.95 -8.61
CA ALA A 58 -0.52 8.99 -7.89
C ALA A 58 -1.34 8.02 -7.02
N GLN A 59 -2.59 8.37 -6.68
CA GLN A 59 -3.55 7.50 -6.01
C GLN A 59 -3.78 6.19 -6.78
N ASP A 60 -3.92 6.26 -8.11
CA ASP A 60 -4.08 5.07 -8.97
C ASP A 60 -2.86 4.14 -8.86
N ALA A 61 -1.66 4.72 -8.89
CA ALA A 61 -0.41 3.96 -8.75
C ALA A 61 -0.27 3.35 -7.35
N ALA A 62 -0.73 4.06 -6.31
CA ALA A 62 -0.76 3.54 -4.95
C ALA A 62 -1.73 2.36 -4.80
N ALA A 63 -2.92 2.42 -5.42
CA ALA A 63 -3.87 1.31 -5.45
C ALA A 63 -3.27 0.05 -6.11
N VAL A 64 -2.56 0.23 -7.23
CA VAL A 64 -1.85 -0.86 -7.92
C VAL A 64 -0.69 -1.41 -7.08
N LEU A 65 0.07 -0.52 -6.42
CA LEU A 65 1.15 -0.91 -5.50
C LEU A 65 0.61 -1.77 -4.35
N VAL A 66 -0.38 -1.29 -3.61
CA VAL A 66 -0.97 -2.02 -2.49
C VAL A 66 -1.51 -3.37 -2.96
N SER A 67 -2.26 -3.38 -4.06
CA SER A 67 -2.86 -4.62 -4.55
C SER A 67 -1.82 -5.72 -4.78
N LYS A 68 -0.76 -5.40 -5.51
CA LYS A 68 0.33 -6.35 -5.80
C LYS A 68 1.15 -6.68 -4.55
N PHE A 69 1.31 -5.74 -3.64
CA PHE A 69 2.08 -5.93 -2.42
C PHE A 69 1.35 -6.87 -1.44
N VAL A 70 0.07 -6.62 -1.12
CA VAL A 70 -0.69 -7.41 -0.13
C VAL A 70 -1.11 -8.78 -0.64
N THR A 71 -1.09 -9.00 -1.96
CA THR A 71 -1.41 -10.30 -2.57
C THR A 71 -0.22 -11.24 -2.66
N ARG A 72 1.00 -10.73 -2.53
CA ARG A 72 2.22 -11.53 -2.47
C ARG A 72 2.20 -12.45 -1.24
N PRO A 73 2.49 -13.76 -1.34
CA PRO A 73 2.30 -14.73 -0.25
C PRO A 73 3.00 -14.34 1.07
N ASP A 74 4.23 -13.82 1.01
CA ASP A 74 5.03 -13.45 2.19
C ASP A 74 4.43 -12.26 2.95
N VAL A 75 3.84 -11.32 2.22
CA VAL A 75 3.25 -10.08 2.73
C VAL A 75 1.80 -10.31 3.12
N LYS A 76 1.07 -11.11 2.34
CA LYS A 76 -0.33 -11.48 2.57
C LYS A 76 -0.55 -12.01 3.97
N GLN A 77 0.32 -12.92 4.41
CA GLN A 77 0.23 -13.52 5.75
C GLN A 77 0.41 -12.51 6.88
N LYS A 78 1.12 -11.40 6.65
CA LYS A 78 1.54 -10.47 7.70
C LYS A 78 0.81 -9.13 7.68
N LYS A 79 0.40 -8.64 6.51
CA LYS A 79 -0.05 -7.26 6.29
C LYS A 79 -1.44 -7.14 5.66
N MET A 80 -1.98 -8.20 5.07
CA MET A 80 -3.31 -8.15 4.44
C MET A 80 -4.41 -7.79 5.45
N ALA A 81 -4.40 -8.41 6.64
CA ALA A 81 -5.37 -8.13 7.68
C ALA A 81 -5.29 -6.67 8.15
N SER A 82 -4.08 -6.16 8.41
CA SER A 82 -3.85 -4.77 8.82
C SER A 82 -4.30 -3.77 7.75
N PHE A 83 -4.02 -4.04 6.48
CA PHE A 83 -4.46 -3.18 5.37
C PHE A 83 -5.99 -3.14 5.27
N LEU A 84 -6.67 -4.29 5.41
CA LEU A 84 -8.12 -4.35 5.36
C LEU A 84 -8.76 -3.61 6.55
N ASP A 85 -8.21 -3.78 7.75
CA ASP A 85 -8.67 -3.09 8.95
C ASP A 85 -8.52 -1.56 8.79
N TRP A 86 -7.36 -1.11 8.32
CA TRP A 86 -7.12 0.30 8.00
C TRP A 86 -8.07 0.83 6.92
N SER A 87 -8.31 0.05 5.86
CA SER A 87 -9.24 0.42 4.80
C SER A 87 -10.66 0.58 5.33
N LEU A 88 -11.13 -0.36 6.17
CA LEU A 88 -12.45 -0.30 6.80
C LEU A 88 -12.57 0.87 7.77
N CYS A 89 -11.55 1.12 8.60
CA CYS A 89 -11.52 2.26 9.51
C CYS A 89 -11.52 3.59 8.74
N THR A 90 -10.76 3.67 7.65
CA THR A 90 -10.71 4.85 6.79
C THR A 90 -12.04 5.08 6.10
N LEU A 91 -12.69 4.04 5.57
CA LEU A 91 -14.03 4.12 4.98
C LEU A 91 -15.08 4.53 6.02
N ALA A 92 -15.03 3.98 7.24
CA ALA A 92 -15.98 4.31 8.30
C ALA A 92 -15.81 5.74 8.83
N SER A 93 -14.58 6.27 8.82
CA SER A 93 -14.26 7.63 9.26
C SER A 93 -14.47 8.67 8.16
N SER A 94 -14.53 8.25 6.89
CA SER A 94 -14.71 9.14 5.74
C SER A 94 -16.18 9.50 5.54
N SER A 95 -16.47 10.78 5.31
CA SER A 95 -17.81 11.26 4.98
C SER A 95 -17.91 11.65 3.51
N PHE A 96 -18.99 11.26 2.83
CA PHE A 96 -19.29 11.71 1.46
C PHE A 96 -19.56 13.22 1.36
N GLN A 97 -19.74 13.89 2.50
CA GLN A 97 -20.00 15.33 2.56
C GLN A 97 -18.73 16.17 2.45
N THR A 98 -17.54 15.57 2.61
CA THR A 98 -16.26 16.27 2.50
C THR A 98 -15.49 15.81 1.25
N ILE A 99 -14.83 16.76 0.59
CA ILE A 99 -14.02 16.47 -0.61
C ILE A 99 -12.93 15.44 -0.28
N GLU A 100 -12.27 15.59 0.88
CA GLU A 100 -11.27 14.64 1.38
C GLU A 100 -11.83 13.23 1.61
N GLY A 101 -13.06 13.12 2.12
CA GLY A 101 -13.71 11.82 2.32
C GLY A 101 -14.04 11.13 1.01
N VAL A 102 -14.49 11.87 -0.01
CA VAL A 102 -14.72 11.32 -1.36
C VAL A 102 -13.43 10.81 -1.99
N ILE A 103 -12.33 11.57 -1.86
CA ILE A 103 -11.01 11.16 -2.35
C ILE A 103 -10.54 9.87 -1.66
N ALA A 104 -10.60 9.81 -0.33
CA ALA A 104 -10.17 8.64 0.42
C ALA A 104 -10.99 7.39 0.03
N MET A 105 -12.30 7.54 -0.13
CA MET A 105 -13.17 6.45 -0.56
C MET A 105 -12.86 5.95 -1.97
N ASP A 106 -12.61 6.84 -2.94
CA ASP A 106 -12.21 6.45 -4.29
C ASP A 106 -10.92 5.63 -4.28
N GLY A 107 -9.89 6.10 -3.56
CA GLY A 107 -8.61 5.40 -3.41
C GLY A 107 -8.77 4.02 -2.75
N MET A 108 -9.56 3.92 -1.67
CA MET A 108 -9.84 2.64 -1.02
C MET A 108 -10.55 1.66 -1.96
N LEU A 109 -11.58 2.13 -2.67
CA LEU A 109 -12.35 1.29 -3.59
C LEU A 109 -11.46 0.81 -4.75
N GLN A 110 -10.62 1.67 -5.32
CA GLN A 110 -9.65 1.27 -6.36
C GLN A 110 -8.65 0.24 -5.83
N ALA A 111 -8.13 0.40 -4.61
CA ALA A 111 -7.21 -0.57 -4.02
C ALA A 111 -7.87 -1.94 -3.80
N LEU A 112 -9.12 -1.96 -3.32
CA LEU A 112 -9.92 -3.17 -3.10
C LEU A 112 -10.30 -3.86 -4.41
N VAL A 113 -10.77 -3.09 -5.41
CA VAL A 113 -11.11 -3.61 -6.74
C VAL A 113 -9.89 -4.23 -7.40
N ASN A 114 -8.70 -3.63 -7.26
CA ASN A 114 -7.49 -4.19 -7.85
C ASN A 114 -6.97 -5.41 -7.08
N THR A 115 -7.28 -5.58 -5.80
CA THR A 115 -6.85 -6.77 -5.02
C THR A 115 -7.70 -8.00 -5.31
N VAL A 116 -9.02 -7.85 -5.50
CA VAL A 116 -9.96 -8.98 -5.68
C VAL A 116 -9.65 -9.89 -6.88
N PRO A 117 -9.33 -9.38 -8.10
CA PRO A 117 -8.96 -10.20 -9.24
C PRO A 117 -7.65 -10.95 -9.02
N VAL A 118 -6.68 -10.31 -8.36
CA VAL A 118 -5.36 -10.90 -8.09
C VAL A 118 -5.47 -12.05 -7.08
N VAL A 119 -6.39 -11.96 -6.12
CA VAL A 119 -6.71 -13.08 -5.20
C VAL A 119 -7.38 -14.24 -5.94
N ARG A 120 -8.19 -13.97 -6.98
CA ARG A 120 -8.88 -15.00 -7.77
C ARG A 120 -8.01 -15.69 -8.83
N GLY A 121 -7.00 -15.02 -9.37
CA GLY A 121 -6.10 -15.58 -10.39
C GLY A 121 -4.96 -16.47 -9.85
N GLY A 122 -4.89 -16.70 -8.54
CA GLY A 122 -3.87 -17.50 -7.87
C GLY A 122 -4.31 -18.92 -7.49
N GLN A 123 -5.35 -19.47 -8.15
CA GLN A 123 -5.71 -20.89 -8.07
C GLN A 123 -5.09 -21.68 -9.22
#